data_AF-A0A497SWX1-F1
#
_entry.id   AF-A0A497SWX1-F1
#
_cell.length_a   1.000
_cell.length_b   1.000
_cell.length_c   1.000
_cell.angle_alpha   90.00
_cell.angle_beta   90.00
_cell.angle_gamma   90.00
#
_symmetry.space_group_name_H-M   'P 1'
#
loop_
_entity.id
_entity.type
_entity.pdbx_description
1 polymer ?
#
loop_
_entity_poly.entity_id
_entity_poly.type
_entity_poly.pdbx_seq_one_letter_code
_entity_poly.pdbx_strand_id
1 'polypeptide(L)'
;MKILLMVLDGAADRSNATQTPFQAAIKPNIDRLAKNGKVGMIDIGYKGSVESDFGFLNLLGFYSKNTYPGRGYLEALGAGIEPKHGDLCIRGNFATLNADGNLIDRRAGRDETGLEELANMLDGMEIDGVHFTVKKSAGHRVIIIASGKNLSTELMPNDTREINTPVRQIVAKNEKAKFTASVLNKFITRSRKLLERHEINKKRSKPANVILMRGFGKRRDIEGFEKRYGMKACCIAGIPIAKGVARWLGMDVIEVEGATGMPNTNLAGKFNAAIKAIDKYDFIWLHINACDILSHDGKREEKRRYIEKIDSEVGKLLKRIDISKLIIAITSDHRTVSIPEFKFYRHVPDPVPVLIAGNGIEADKVGRFNEIDAESGSLKLKGNELIGKIISLCKRKN
;
A
#
# COMPACT_ATOMS: atom_id res chain seq x y z
N MET A 1 -20.48 8.57 -15.77
CA MET A 1 -19.82 7.26 -16.07
C MET A 1 -19.35 6.69 -14.76
N LYS A 2 -19.55 5.39 -14.50
CA LYS A 2 -19.18 4.79 -13.21
C LYS A 2 -18.09 3.72 -13.39
N ILE A 3 -17.06 3.79 -12.56
CA ILE A 3 -15.88 2.90 -12.61
C ILE A 3 -15.64 2.32 -11.22
N LEU A 4 -15.53 1.00 -11.15
CA LEU A 4 -15.04 0.27 -9.99
C LEU A 4 -13.65 -0.31 -10.33
N LEU A 5 -12.61 0.26 -9.74
CA LEU A 5 -11.26 -0.28 -9.80
C LEU A 5 -11.00 -1.14 -8.56
N MET A 6 -10.90 -2.45 -8.76
CA MET A 6 -10.46 -3.41 -7.74
C MET A 6 -8.95 -3.63 -7.85
N VAL A 7 -8.22 -3.19 -6.83
CA VAL A 7 -6.78 -3.44 -6.71
C VAL A 7 -6.56 -4.55 -5.69
N LEU A 8 -6.13 -5.71 -6.18
CA LEU A 8 -5.79 -6.89 -5.40
C LEU A 8 -4.29 -6.83 -5.07
N ASP A 9 -3.97 -6.25 -3.92
CA ASP A 9 -2.60 -5.95 -3.49
C ASP A 9 -1.74 -7.22 -3.47
N GLY A 10 -0.61 -7.17 -4.17
CA GLY A 10 0.32 -8.30 -4.26
C GLY A 10 -0.28 -9.62 -4.74
N ALA A 11 -1.49 -9.61 -5.32
CA ALA A 11 -2.19 -10.84 -5.67
C ALA A 11 -1.54 -11.54 -6.87
N ALA A 12 -1.04 -10.79 -7.84
CA ALA A 12 -0.24 -11.32 -8.92
C ALA A 12 1.03 -11.99 -8.36
N ASP A 13 1.46 -13.07 -8.99
CA ASP A 13 2.50 -13.95 -8.50
C ASP A 13 3.45 -14.35 -9.64
N ARG A 14 4.50 -15.08 -9.26
CA ARG A 14 5.41 -15.72 -10.20
C ARG A 14 5.35 -17.22 -9.99
N SER A 15 5.60 -17.97 -11.05
CA SER A 15 5.84 -19.39 -10.94
C SER A 15 7.06 -19.80 -11.74
N ASN A 16 7.76 -20.82 -11.25
CA ASN A 16 8.92 -21.44 -11.90
C ASN A 16 8.70 -22.94 -12.21
N ALA A 17 7.46 -23.45 -12.17
CA ALA A 17 7.09 -24.82 -12.62
C ALA A 17 5.61 -25.17 -12.44
N THR A 18 4.91 -24.51 -11.50
CA THR A 18 3.51 -24.80 -11.15
C THR A 18 2.56 -23.70 -11.65
N GLN A 19 1.25 -23.87 -11.50
CA GLN A 19 0.32 -22.75 -11.73
C GLN A 19 0.47 -21.68 -10.64
N THR A 20 0.37 -20.40 -10.99
CA THR A 20 0.23 -19.30 -10.00
C THR A 20 -1.04 -19.49 -9.15
N PRO A 21 -1.17 -18.83 -7.98
CA PRO A 21 -2.41 -18.88 -7.19
C PRO A 21 -3.62 -18.38 -7.98
N PHE A 22 -3.45 -17.39 -8.88
CA PHE A 22 -4.52 -16.97 -9.78
C PHE A 22 -4.90 -18.04 -10.80
N GLN A 23 -3.93 -18.73 -11.39
CA GLN A 23 -4.21 -19.82 -12.33
C GLN A 23 -4.90 -21.01 -11.67
N ALA A 24 -4.51 -21.33 -10.42
CA ALA A 24 -5.03 -22.48 -9.69
C ALA A 24 -6.36 -22.22 -8.94
N ALA A 25 -6.76 -20.95 -8.76
CA ALA A 25 -8.00 -20.60 -8.09
C ALA A 25 -9.22 -20.87 -9.00
N ILE A 26 -10.29 -21.42 -8.42
CA ILE A 26 -11.59 -21.54 -9.08
C ILE A 26 -12.32 -20.20 -8.95
N LYS A 27 -12.32 -19.41 -10.03
CA LYS A 27 -12.82 -18.02 -10.06
C LYS A 27 -13.80 -17.75 -11.21
N PRO A 28 -14.95 -18.44 -11.26
CA PRO A 28 -15.89 -18.35 -12.37
C PRO A 28 -16.48 -16.94 -12.59
N ASN A 29 -16.57 -16.09 -11.56
CA ASN A 29 -17.16 -14.75 -11.71
C ASN A 29 -16.16 -13.77 -12.36
N ILE A 30 -14.91 -13.82 -11.93
CA ILE A 30 -13.81 -13.04 -12.52
C ILE A 30 -13.53 -13.54 -13.93
N ASP A 31 -13.52 -14.86 -14.18
CA ASP A 31 -13.34 -15.39 -15.53
C ASP A 31 -14.53 -15.07 -16.44
N ARG A 32 -15.75 -15.00 -15.91
CA ARG A 32 -16.90 -14.47 -16.66
C ARG A 32 -16.71 -13.00 -17.05
N LEU A 33 -16.13 -12.17 -16.18
CA LEU A 33 -15.76 -10.80 -16.55
C LEU A 33 -14.68 -10.79 -17.62
N ALA A 34 -13.67 -11.66 -17.53
CA ALA A 34 -12.61 -11.79 -18.53
C ALA A 34 -13.14 -12.19 -19.92
N LYS A 35 -14.08 -13.14 -19.96
CA LYS A 35 -14.75 -13.57 -21.20
C LYS A 35 -15.57 -12.47 -21.87
N ASN A 36 -16.04 -11.48 -21.10
CA ASN A 36 -16.86 -10.37 -21.59
C ASN A 36 -16.11 -9.02 -21.52
N GLY A 37 -14.77 -9.07 -21.45
CA GLY A 37 -13.94 -7.90 -21.23
C GLY A 37 -12.63 -7.98 -22.00
N LYS A 38 -11.78 -6.98 -21.78
CA LYS A 38 -10.42 -6.95 -22.28
C LYS A 38 -9.46 -7.34 -21.17
N VAL A 39 -8.57 -8.26 -21.46
CA VAL A 39 -7.51 -8.71 -20.56
C VAL A 39 -6.18 -8.20 -21.10
N GLY A 40 -5.18 -8.03 -20.23
CA GLY A 40 -3.81 -7.84 -20.66
C GLY A 40 -2.86 -7.54 -19.52
N MET A 41 -1.75 -6.87 -19.81
CA MET A 41 -0.69 -6.61 -18.84
C MET A 41 -0.50 -5.10 -18.60
N ILE A 42 -0.16 -4.75 -17.36
CA ILE A 42 0.30 -3.42 -16.96
C ILE A 42 1.75 -3.52 -16.47
N ASP A 43 2.66 -2.79 -17.11
CA ASP A 43 3.96 -2.50 -16.53
C ASP A 43 3.84 -1.25 -15.66
N ILE A 44 3.93 -1.43 -14.34
CA ILE A 44 3.82 -0.34 -13.35
C ILE A 44 5.02 0.62 -13.42
N GLY A 45 6.15 0.20 -13.99
CA GLY A 45 7.34 1.03 -14.16
C GLY A 45 8.29 1.03 -12.96
N TYR A 46 8.31 -0.04 -12.15
CA TYR A 46 9.25 -0.17 -11.04
C TYR A 46 10.70 -0.27 -11.54
N LYS A 47 11.60 0.55 -10.97
CA LYS A 47 13.04 0.57 -11.26
C LYS A 47 13.88 0.29 -10.01
N GLY A 48 13.60 -0.82 -9.33
CA GLY A 48 14.27 -1.19 -8.09
C GLY A 48 13.29 -1.65 -7.02
N SER A 49 13.26 -0.96 -5.88
CA SER A 49 12.34 -1.30 -4.78
C SER A 49 10.89 -1.16 -5.24
N VAL A 50 10.11 -2.19 -4.96
CA VAL A 50 8.69 -2.27 -5.28
C VAL A 50 7.89 -1.91 -4.03
N GLU A 51 7.28 -0.73 -4.05
CA GLU A 51 6.50 -0.20 -2.93
C GLU A 51 5.07 0.13 -3.39
N SER A 52 4.07 -0.28 -2.61
CA SER A 52 2.65 -0.19 -2.99
C SER A 52 2.18 1.24 -3.27
N ASP A 53 2.72 2.25 -2.60
CA ASP A 53 2.37 3.65 -2.86
C ASP A 53 2.80 4.12 -4.26
N PHE A 54 3.98 3.70 -4.73
CA PHE A 54 4.36 3.90 -6.12
C PHE A 54 3.39 3.18 -7.07
N GLY A 55 3.00 1.95 -6.75
CA GLY A 55 2.03 1.17 -7.53
C GLY A 55 0.68 1.85 -7.66
N PHE A 56 0.06 2.22 -6.53
CA PHE A 56 -1.22 2.90 -6.49
C PHE A 56 -1.18 4.23 -7.25
N LEU A 57 -0.14 5.04 -7.03
CA LEU A 57 0.00 6.32 -7.70
C LEU A 57 0.19 6.18 -9.21
N ASN A 58 0.89 5.15 -9.68
CA ASN A 58 0.96 4.88 -11.11
C ASN A 58 -0.38 4.41 -11.64
N LEU A 59 -1.02 3.41 -11.04
CA LEU A 59 -2.34 2.91 -11.47
C LEU A 59 -3.41 4.02 -11.55
N LEU A 60 -3.38 4.96 -10.61
CA LEU A 60 -4.31 6.09 -10.56
C LEU A 60 -3.89 7.26 -11.48
N GLY A 61 -2.71 7.20 -12.10
CA GLY A 61 -2.21 8.24 -13.02
C GLY A 61 -1.61 9.48 -12.34
N PHE A 62 -1.15 9.37 -11.09
CA PHE A 62 -0.69 10.47 -10.24
C PHE A 62 0.79 10.44 -9.85
N TYR A 63 1.53 9.38 -10.15
CA TYR A 63 2.94 9.35 -9.82
C TYR A 63 3.74 10.36 -10.65
N SER A 64 4.47 11.24 -9.97
CA SER A 64 5.53 12.06 -10.56
C SER A 64 6.60 12.31 -9.51
N LYS A 65 7.87 12.21 -9.91
CA LYS A 65 9.01 12.45 -9.01
C LYS A 65 8.97 13.85 -8.38
N ASN A 66 8.39 14.83 -9.08
CA ASN A 66 8.35 16.22 -8.63
C ASN A 66 7.23 16.50 -7.62
N THR A 67 6.14 15.73 -7.67
CA THR A 67 4.97 15.93 -6.80
C THR A 67 4.82 14.87 -5.72
N TYR A 68 5.51 13.73 -5.84
CA TYR A 68 5.43 12.65 -4.86
C TYR A 68 5.79 13.18 -3.45
N PRO A 69 4.88 13.05 -2.47
CA PRO A 69 5.06 13.67 -1.16
C PRO A 69 5.93 12.81 -0.22
N GLY A 70 6.31 11.60 -0.62
CA GLY A 70 7.02 10.66 0.23
C GLY A 70 6.07 9.80 1.08
N ARG A 71 6.46 8.53 1.27
CA ARG A 71 5.63 7.52 1.95
C ARG A 71 5.20 7.93 3.36
N GLY A 72 6.06 8.59 4.12
CA GLY A 72 5.78 9.01 5.50
C GLY A 72 4.62 10.00 5.58
N TYR A 73 4.51 10.91 4.60
CA TYR A 73 3.37 11.83 4.52
C TYR A 73 2.08 11.08 4.18
N LEU A 74 2.13 10.14 3.23
CA LEU A 74 0.98 9.32 2.87
C LEU A 74 0.52 8.44 4.04
N GLU A 75 1.44 7.78 4.76
CA GLU A 75 1.08 6.97 5.95
C GLU A 75 0.48 7.85 7.06
N ALA A 76 0.97 9.08 7.26
CA ALA A 76 0.41 10.04 8.21
C ALA A 76 -1.04 10.40 7.86
N LEU A 77 -1.31 10.78 6.60
CA LEU A 77 -2.67 11.00 6.11
C LEU A 77 -3.54 9.75 6.29
N GLY A 78 -2.98 8.57 6.01
CA GLY A 78 -3.64 7.27 6.17
C GLY A 78 -4.08 6.99 7.61
N ALA A 79 -3.29 7.45 8.58
CA ALA A 79 -3.59 7.36 10.01
C ALA A 79 -4.48 8.50 10.55
N GLY A 80 -5.00 9.37 9.68
CA GLY A 80 -5.87 10.48 10.08
C GLY A 80 -5.10 11.64 10.73
N ILE A 81 -3.79 11.71 10.51
CA ILE A 81 -2.96 12.84 10.91
C ILE A 81 -2.89 13.79 9.72
N GLU A 82 -3.04 15.10 9.95
CA GLU A 82 -2.89 16.14 8.94
C GLU A 82 -1.61 16.95 9.21
N PRO A 83 -0.47 16.60 8.57
CA PRO A 83 0.77 17.34 8.76
C PRO A 83 0.67 18.75 8.16
N LYS A 84 1.28 19.72 8.84
CA LYS A 84 1.33 21.12 8.39
C LYS A 84 2.38 21.29 7.31
N HIS A 85 2.34 22.44 6.63
CA HIS A 85 3.37 22.79 5.69
C HIS A 85 4.72 22.97 6.41
N GLY A 86 5.75 22.26 5.94
CA GLY A 86 7.10 22.27 6.54
C GLY A 86 7.42 21.03 7.37
N ASP A 87 6.40 20.39 7.95
CA ASP A 87 6.56 19.19 8.79
C ASP A 87 7.21 18.04 8.02
N LEU A 88 8.18 17.39 8.64
CA LEU A 88 8.79 16.17 8.14
C LEU A 88 8.02 14.96 8.69
N CYS A 89 7.42 14.19 7.80
CA CYS A 89 6.68 12.98 8.10
C CYS A 89 7.58 11.77 7.87
N ILE A 90 7.63 10.86 8.83
CA ILE A 90 8.53 9.72 8.82
C ILE A 90 7.72 8.46 9.11
N ARG A 91 7.86 7.46 8.24
CA ARG A 91 7.41 6.11 8.54
C ARG A 91 8.52 5.38 9.30
N GLY A 92 8.22 4.89 10.49
CA GLY A 92 9.14 4.08 11.27
C GLY A 92 8.63 2.68 11.55
N ASN A 93 9.51 1.86 12.09
CA ASN A 93 9.24 0.57 12.68
C ASN A 93 9.83 0.52 14.09
N PHE A 94 9.06 0.00 15.05
CA PHE A 94 9.64 -0.55 16.26
C PHE A 94 10.42 -1.83 15.91
N ALA A 95 11.63 -1.93 16.45
CA ALA A 95 12.56 -3.01 16.16
C ALA A 95 13.35 -3.41 17.42
N THR A 96 14.08 -4.52 17.30
CA THR A 96 14.82 -5.15 18.38
C THR A 96 16.32 -5.15 18.11
N LEU A 97 17.06 -4.54 19.02
CA LEU A 97 18.49 -4.70 19.19
C LEU A 97 18.80 -5.73 20.27
N ASN A 98 19.87 -6.50 20.07
CA ASN A 98 20.45 -7.33 21.12
C ASN A 98 21.33 -6.49 22.08
N ALA A 99 21.92 -7.13 23.09
CA ALA A 99 22.80 -6.48 24.07
C ALA A 99 24.04 -5.81 23.43
N ASP A 100 24.55 -6.37 22.33
CA ASP A 100 25.68 -5.82 21.58
C ASP A 100 25.30 -4.63 20.68
N GLY A 101 24.01 -4.27 20.63
CA GLY A 101 23.49 -3.19 19.79
C GLY A 101 23.23 -3.58 18.32
N ASN A 102 23.25 -4.87 17.99
CA ASN A 102 22.95 -5.39 16.66
C ASN A 102 21.45 -5.60 16.45
N LEU A 103 20.96 -5.23 15.27
CA LEU A 103 19.56 -5.34 14.87
C LEU A 103 19.19 -6.81 14.58
N ILE A 104 18.46 -7.45 15.48
CA ILE A 104 18.07 -8.86 15.36
C ILE A 104 16.65 -9.06 14.85
N ASP A 105 15.78 -8.06 14.97
CA ASP A 105 14.43 -8.10 14.41
C ASP A 105 13.93 -6.70 14.01
N ARG A 106 13.56 -6.52 12.74
CA ARG A 106 13.12 -5.23 12.18
C ARG A 106 11.68 -4.84 12.51
N ARG A 107 10.97 -5.70 13.25
CA ARG A 107 9.53 -5.63 13.48
C ARG A 107 9.16 -5.94 14.93
N ALA A 108 10.14 -6.06 15.82
CA ALA A 108 9.96 -6.41 17.23
C ALA A 108 9.04 -7.63 17.43
N GLY A 109 9.24 -8.67 16.60
CA GLY A 109 8.43 -9.90 16.65
C GLY A 109 7.02 -9.78 16.10
N ARG A 110 6.65 -8.65 15.50
CA ARG A 110 5.27 -8.29 15.12
C ARG A 110 4.28 -8.29 16.30
N ASP A 111 4.78 -8.24 17.53
CA ASP A 111 3.96 -8.16 18.73
C ASP A 111 3.57 -6.69 18.97
N GLU A 112 2.27 -6.40 18.89
CA GLU A 112 1.72 -5.04 19.04
C GLU A 112 1.51 -4.63 20.51
N THR A 113 1.66 -5.57 21.45
CA THR A 113 1.37 -5.34 22.87
C THR A 113 2.19 -4.19 23.44
N GLY A 114 1.51 -3.15 23.91
CA GLY A 114 2.14 -1.99 24.55
C GLY A 114 2.86 -1.02 23.60
N LEU A 115 2.85 -1.25 22.28
CA LEU A 115 3.51 -0.33 21.33
C LEU A 115 2.88 1.08 21.32
N GLU A 116 1.59 1.19 21.63
CA GLU A 116 0.91 2.49 21.80
C GLU A 116 1.51 3.29 22.96
N GLU A 117 1.72 2.64 24.10
CA GLU A 117 2.32 3.26 25.29
C GLU A 117 3.78 3.67 25.02
N LEU A 118 4.54 2.81 24.34
CA LEU A 118 5.90 3.14 23.90
C LEU A 118 5.92 4.33 22.93
N ALA A 119 4.94 4.47 22.04
CA ALA A 119 4.83 5.63 21.16
C ALA A 119 4.48 6.90 21.95
N ASN A 120 3.49 6.83 22.83
CA ASN A 120 3.06 7.95 23.68
C ASN A 120 4.18 8.47 24.59
N MET A 121 5.04 7.59 25.10
CA MET A 121 6.22 7.99 25.88
C MET A 121 7.21 8.87 25.08
N LEU A 122 7.25 8.69 23.76
CA LEU A 122 8.14 9.44 22.86
C LEU A 122 7.46 10.69 22.27
N ASP A 123 6.13 10.78 22.37
CA ASP A 123 5.34 11.90 21.90
C ASP A 123 5.65 13.17 22.71
N GLY A 124 5.71 14.31 22.02
CA GLY A 124 6.05 15.60 22.64
C GLY A 124 7.54 15.81 22.89
N MET A 125 8.42 14.88 22.50
CA MET A 125 9.87 15.09 22.60
C MET A 125 10.30 16.31 21.78
N GLU A 126 11.16 17.15 22.35
CA GLU A 126 11.77 18.28 21.64
C GLU A 126 13.29 18.12 21.58
N ILE A 127 13.87 18.39 20.41
CA ILE A 127 15.31 18.35 20.15
C ILE A 127 15.69 19.51 19.23
N ASP A 128 16.59 20.36 19.69
CA ASP A 128 17.12 21.51 18.93
C ASP A 128 16.02 22.38 18.29
N GLY A 129 14.91 22.62 19.00
CA GLY A 129 13.76 23.40 18.51
C GLY A 129 12.81 22.66 17.57
N VAL A 130 12.98 21.33 17.40
CA VAL A 130 12.10 20.47 16.61
C VAL A 130 11.24 19.62 17.55
N HIS A 131 9.93 19.75 17.41
CA HIS A 131 8.94 19.02 18.19
C HIS A 131 8.54 17.73 17.45
N PHE A 132 8.46 16.62 18.19
CA PHE A 132 8.12 15.32 17.64
C PHE A 132 6.72 14.89 18.11
N THR A 133 5.83 14.61 17.15
CA THR A 133 4.61 13.85 17.38
C THR A 133 4.85 12.40 16.99
N VAL A 134 4.56 11.46 17.87
CA VAL A 134 4.83 10.03 17.69
C VAL A 134 3.55 9.25 17.91
N LYS A 135 3.09 8.52 16.88
CA LYS A 135 1.90 7.67 16.97
C LYS A 135 2.18 6.27 16.49
N LYS A 136 1.68 5.27 17.21
CA LYS A 136 1.70 3.89 16.73
C LYS A 136 0.76 3.76 15.53
N SER A 137 1.14 2.91 14.58
CA SER A 137 0.37 2.61 13.37
C SER A 137 0.14 1.09 13.25
N ALA A 138 -0.39 0.59 12.13
CA ALA A 138 -0.74 -0.82 11.97
C ALA A 138 0.48 -1.76 12.18
N GLY A 139 0.37 -2.74 13.08
CA GLY A 139 1.47 -3.65 13.38
C GLY A 139 2.56 -3.00 14.23
N HIS A 140 3.81 -3.31 13.87
CA HIS A 140 5.03 -2.78 14.46
C HIS A 140 5.39 -1.35 13.97
N ARG A 141 4.53 -0.72 13.17
CA ARG A 141 4.83 0.54 12.51
C ARG A 141 4.59 1.71 13.47
N VAL A 142 5.36 2.78 13.29
CA VAL A 142 5.21 4.06 13.99
C VAL A 142 5.23 5.19 12.96
N ILE A 143 4.46 6.24 13.19
CA ILE A 143 4.48 7.46 12.39
C ILE A 143 5.05 8.56 13.27
N ILE A 144 6.03 9.30 12.74
CA ILE A 144 6.70 10.38 13.44
C ILE A 144 6.59 11.64 12.60
N ILE A 145 6.04 12.71 13.19
CA ILE A 145 5.97 14.03 12.61
C ILE A 145 6.98 14.92 13.34
N ALA A 146 7.98 15.40 12.64
CA ALA A 146 8.92 16.39 13.14
C ALA A 146 8.50 17.77 12.64
N SER A 147 8.20 18.67 13.58
CA SER A 147 7.71 20.02 13.34
C SER A 147 8.75 21.03 13.78
N GLY A 148 9.25 21.85 12.86
CA GLY A 148 10.33 22.81 13.12
C GLY A 148 10.85 23.47 11.85
N LYS A 149 11.83 24.36 12.00
CA LYS A 149 12.45 25.07 10.86
C LYS A 149 13.54 24.21 10.20
N ASN A 150 13.80 24.46 8.91
CA ASN A 150 14.91 23.88 8.15
C ASN A 150 14.96 22.34 8.08
N LEU A 151 13.80 21.68 8.11
CA LEU A 151 13.72 20.23 7.96
C LEU A 151 13.82 19.82 6.48
N SER A 152 14.46 18.69 6.17
CA SER A 152 14.63 18.18 4.81
C SER A 152 14.27 16.69 4.70
N THR A 153 13.81 16.26 3.52
CA THR A 153 13.56 14.83 3.20
C THR A 153 14.76 14.13 2.58
N GLU A 154 15.82 14.88 2.24
CA GLU A 154 16.99 14.38 1.52
C GLU A 154 17.95 13.62 2.44
N LEU A 155 17.47 12.49 2.93
CA LEU A 155 18.09 11.66 3.96
C LEU A 155 18.23 10.21 3.48
N MET A 156 19.29 9.54 3.93
CA MET A 156 19.41 8.09 3.88
C MET A 156 18.80 7.50 5.16
N PRO A 157 17.91 6.49 5.06
CA PRO A 157 17.27 5.87 6.21
C PRO A 157 18.26 5.02 7.03
N ASN A 158 17.94 4.77 8.31
CA ASN A 158 18.70 3.83 9.14
C ASN A 158 18.19 2.38 9.00
N ASP A 159 17.01 2.17 8.39
CA ASP A 159 16.50 0.85 8.01
C ASP A 159 17.18 0.35 6.73
N THR A 160 18.31 -0.35 6.86
CA THR A 160 19.05 -0.95 5.73
C THR A 160 18.39 -2.21 5.17
N ARG A 161 17.36 -2.72 5.86
CA ARG A 161 16.73 -4.01 5.62
C ARG A 161 17.55 -5.25 5.96
N GLU A 162 18.75 -5.06 6.48
CA GLU A 162 19.64 -6.12 6.96
C GLU A 162 19.38 -6.41 8.45
N ILE A 163 19.75 -7.61 8.90
CA ILE A 163 19.75 -8.02 10.31
C ILE A 163 21.17 -8.48 10.68
N ASN A 164 21.42 -8.64 11.98
CA ASN A 164 22.71 -8.98 12.57
C ASN A 164 23.81 -7.94 12.26
N THR A 165 23.41 -6.68 12.12
CA THR A 165 24.30 -5.53 11.92
C THR A 165 23.90 -4.38 12.85
N PRO A 166 24.83 -3.48 13.21
CA PRO A 166 24.49 -2.28 13.96
C PRO A 166 23.50 -1.39 13.19
N VAL A 167 22.61 -0.71 13.91
CA VAL A 167 21.71 0.29 13.31
C VAL A 167 22.54 1.45 12.78
N ARG A 168 22.41 1.75 11.48
CA ARG A 168 23.11 2.86 10.85
C ARG A 168 22.57 4.20 11.36
N GLN A 169 23.37 5.26 11.25
CA GLN A 169 22.87 6.60 11.45
C GLN A 169 22.06 7.08 10.25
N ILE A 170 21.16 8.02 10.47
CA ILE A 170 20.57 8.82 9.40
C ILE A 170 21.66 9.72 8.82
N VAL A 171 21.84 9.66 7.50
CA VAL A 171 22.87 10.44 6.79
C VAL A 171 22.18 11.45 5.87
N ALA A 172 22.66 12.69 5.88
CA ALA A 172 22.21 13.73 4.97
C ALA A 172 22.75 13.49 3.55
N LYS A 173 21.89 13.58 2.54
CA LYS A 173 22.31 13.51 1.12
C LYS A 173 22.88 14.83 0.60
N ASN A 174 22.64 15.93 1.30
CA ASN A 174 23.14 17.26 0.96
C ASN A 174 23.28 18.14 2.21
N GLU A 175 23.92 19.30 2.06
CA GLU A 175 24.16 20.26 3.14
C GLU A 175 22.88 20.69 3.87
N LYS A 176 21.80 20.96 3.13
CA LYS A 176 20.51 21.39 3.70
C LYS A 176 19.88 20.35 4.62
N ALA A 177 20.24 19.07 4.48
CA ALA A 177 19.72 17.98 5.30
C ALA A 177 20.57 17.66 6.54
N LYS A 178 21.76 18.25 6.72
CA LYS A 178 22.65 17.97 7.85
C LYS A 178 22.00 18.24 9.20
N PHE A 179 21.31 19.39 9.33
CA PHE A 179 20.57 19.72 10.54
C PHE A 179 19.53 18.65 10.86
N THR A 180 18.71 18.28 9.88
CA THR A 180 17.67 17.25 10.05
C THR A 180 18.27 15.90 10.46
N ALA A 181 19.34 15.45 9.78
CA ALA A 181 20.01 14.19 10.12
C ALA A 181 20.51 14.19 11.58
N SER A 182 21.11 15.29 12.03
CA SER A 182 21.59 15.45 13.41
C SER A 182 20.44 15.34 14.42
N VAL A 183 19.36 16.09 14.22
CA VAL A 183 18.17 16.06 15.10
C VAL A 183 17.55 14.67 15.16
N LEU A 184 17.39 13.98 14.03
CA LEU A 184 16.82 12.64 13.99
C LEU A 184 17.72 11.61 14.68
N ASN A 185 19.04 11.70 14.52
CA ASN A 185 19.97 10.81 15.23
C ASN A 185 19.91 11.04 16.75
N LYS A 186 19.82 12.29 17.21
CA LYS A 186 19.59 12.62 18.63
C LYS A 186 18.26 12.05 19.14
N PHE A 187 17.20 12.12 18.33
CA PHE A 187 15.90 11.51 18.65
C PHE A 187 16.03 9.99 18.79
N ILE A 188 16.69 9.31 17.86
CA ILE A 188 16.91 7.86 17.91
C ILE A 188 17.69 7.48 19.18
N THR A 189 18.76 8.21 19.51
CA THR A 189 19.54 7.96 20.73
C THR A 189 18.72 8.16 22.00
N ARG A 190 17.94 9.25 22.09
CA ARG A 190 17.12 9.55 23.27
C ARG A 190 15.95 8.57 23.42
N SER A 191 15.25 8.28 22.33
CA SER A 191 14.15 7.30 22.31
C SER A 191 14.63 5.91 22.71
N ARG A 192 15.76 5.44 22.19
CA ARG A 192 16.35 4.14 22.57
C ARG A 192 16.55 4.03 24.09
N LYS A 193 17.14 5.05 24.73
CA LYS A 193 17.35 5.05 26.19
C LYS A 193 16.06 4.93 26.99
N LEU A 194 14.98 5.55 26.51
CA LEU A 194 13.66 5.46 27.13
C LEU A 194 13.04 4.08 26.90
N LEU A 195 13.07 3.60 25.66
CA LEU A 195 12.50 2.30 25.27
C LEU A 195 13.18 1.13 26.00
N GLU A 196 14.51 1.11 26.10
CA GLU A 196 15.27 0.02 26.76
C GLU A 196 14.90 -0.14 28.25
N ARG A 197 14.53 0.96 28.93
CA ARG A 197 14.22 0.96 30.36
C ARG A 197 12.75 0.64 30.66
N HIS A 198 11.89 0.72 29.65
CA HIS A 198 10.45 0.62 29.84
C HIS A 198 10.01 -0.79 30.24
N GLU A 199 9.11 -0.89 31.22
CA GLU A 199 8.66 -2.17 31.79
C GLU A 199 8.02 -3.11 30.75
N ILE A 200 7.31 -2.55 29.76
CA ILE A 200 6.78 -3.32 28.62
C ILE A 200 7.89 -4.12 27.93
N ASN A 201 9.03 -3.49 27.65
CA ASN A 201 10.11 -4.14 26.91
C ASN A 201 10.80 -5.22 27.73
N LYS A 202 10.79 -5.14 29.06
CA LYS A 202 11.29 -6.21 29.94
C LYS A 202 10.45 -7.48 29.88
N LYS A 203 9.17 -7.37 29.53
CA LYS A 203 8.21 -8.49 29.44
C LYS A 203 8.12 -9.11 28.04
N ARG A 204 8.70 -8.46 27.02
CA ARG A 204 8.62 -8.90 25.63
C ARG A 204 9.75 -9.86 25.29
N SER A 205 9.44 -10.92 24.54
CA SER A 205 10.47 -11.83 23.99
C SER A 205 11.38 -11.12 22.99
N LYS A 206 10.82 -10.19 22.21
CA LYS A 206 11.53 -9.29 21.31
C LYS A 206 11.24 -7.83 21.71
N PRO A 207 12.12 -7.18 22.48
CA PRO A 207 11.87 -5.82 22.92
C PRO A 207 11.84 -4.85 21.74
N ALA A 208 10.90 -3.92 21.77
CA ALA A 208 10.79 -2.78 20.86
C ALA A 208 11.68 -1.64 21.37
N ASN A 209 13.00 -1.84 21.32
CA ASN A 209 14.00 -0.96 21.95
C ASN A 209 14.70 0.01 20.98
N VAL A 210 14.38 -0.02 19.69
CA VAL A 210 14.87 0.97 18.72
C VAL A 210 13.80 1.31 17.68
N ILE A 211 13.89 2.52 17.13
CA ILE A 211 13.08 2.96 15.99
C ILE A 211 13.93 2.97 14.72
N LEU A 212 13.50 2.21 13.73
CA LEU A 212 14.02 2.28 12.37
C LEU A 212 13.17 3.26 11.55
N MET A 213 13.74 4.39 11.15
CA MET A 213 13.14 5.44 10.34
C MET A 213 13.39 5.25 8.85
N ARG A 214 12.33 5.39 8.05
CA ARG A 214 12.36 5.33 6.58
C ARG A 214 11.23 6.16 5.96
N GLY A 215 11.20 6.19 4.64
CA GLY A 215 10.09 6.79 3.89
C GLY A 215 9.84 8.25 4.27
N PHE A 216 10.89 9.07 4.32
CA PHE A 216 10.76 10.50 4.61
C PHE A 216 9.82 11.17 3.61
N GLY A 217 8.89 11.98 4.10
CA GLY A 217 7.92 12.69 3.29
C GLY A 217 7.54 14.04 3.87
N LYS A 218 6.95 14.88 3.04
CA LYS A 218 6.45 16.21 3.39
C LYS A 218 5.19 16.49 2.60
N ARG A 219 4.37 17.40 3.13
CA ARG A 219 3.21 17.91 2.41
C ARG A 219 3.61 18.44 1.04
N ARG A 220 2.91 17.98 0.01
CA ARG A 220 2.93 18.49 -1.36
C ARG A 220 1.48 18.61 -1.81
N ASP A 221 1.05 19.81 -2.15
CA ASP A 221 -0.28 19.99 -2.70
C ASP A 221 -0.26 19.68 -4.20
N ILE A 222 -1.32 19.07 -4.69
CA ILE A 222 -1.51 18.70 -6.09
C ILE A 222 -2.94 19.02 -6.52
N GLU A 223 -3.15 19.04 -7.83
CA GLU A 223 -4.49 18.91 -8.37
C GLU A 223 -5.04 17.52 -8.05
N GLY A 224 -6.19 17.44 -7.36
CA GLY A 224 -6.80 16.18 -6.95
C GLY A 224 -7.45 15.38 -8.09
N PHE A 225 -7.95 14.18 -7.76
CA PHE A 225 -8.55 13.23 -8.69
C PHE A 225 -9.76 13.81 -9.41
N GLU A 226 -10.66 14.46 -8.67
CA GLU A 226 -11.88 15.04 -9.24
C GLU A 226 -11.56 16.14 -10.24
N LYS A 227 -10.62 17.04 -9.93
CA LYS A 227 -10.25 18.11 -10.84
C LYS A 227 -9.53 17.58 -12.10
N ARG A 228 -8.68 16.55 -11.95
CA ARG A 228 -7.96 15.93 -13.09
C ARG A 228 -8.88 15.17 -14.04
N TYR A 229 -9.84 14.40 -13.50
CA TYR A 229 -10.63 13.46 -14.30
C TYR A 229 -12.11 13.83 -14.42
N GLY A 230 -12.58 14.88 -13.73
CA GLY A 230 -13.99 15.28 -13.68
C GLY A 230 -14.88 14.24 -13.02
N MET A 231 -14.35 13.44 -12.08
CA MET A 231 -15.05 12.31 -11.46
C MET A 231 -14.99 12.40 -9.95
N LYS A 232 -16.15 12.37 -9.29
CA LYS A 232 -16.20 12.26 -7.84
C LYS A 232 -15.75 10.86 -7.42
N ALA A 233 -14.76 10.78 -6.52
CA ALA A 233 -14.05 9.54 -6.25
C ALA A 233 -14.04 9.15 -4.77
N CYS A 234 -14.11 7.85 -4.50
CA CYS A 234 -13.88 7.32 -3.16
C CYS A 234 -12.94 6.10 -3.14
N CYS A 235 -12.32 5.86 -1.99
CA CYS A 235 -11.50 4.70 -1.70
C CYS A 235 -12.10 3.87 -0.55
N ILE A 236 -12.10 2.54 -0.71
CA ILE A 236 -12.44 1.57 0.32
C ILE A 236 -11.22 0.68 0.55
N ALA A 237 -10.48 0.93 1.63
CA ALA A 237 -9.23 0.26 1.92
C ALA A 237 -9.12 -0.15 3.39
N GLY A 238 -8.33 -1.20 3.66
CA GLY A 238 -8.04 -1.64 5.03
C GLY A 238 -6.71 -1.13 5.58
N ILE A 239 -5.78 -0.72 4.71
CA ILE A 239 -4.43 -0.33 5.11
C ILE A 239 -4.23 1.18 5.07
N PRO A 240 -3.44 1.77 5.99
CA PRO A 240 -3.21 3.21 6.04
C PRO A 240 -2.66 3.79 4.73
N ILE A 241 -1.69 3.14 4.09
CA ILE A 241 -1.05 3.69 2.89
C ILE A 241 -2.03 3.92 1.72
N ALA A 242 -2.99 3.02 1.50
CA ALA A 242 -4.00 3.21 0.45
C ALA A 242 -4.96 4.36 0.79
N LYS A 243 -5.40 4.45 2.05
CA LYS A 243 -6.21 5.58 2.55
C LYS A 243 -5.46 6.91 2.44
N GLY A 244 -4.16 6.89 2.71
CA GLY A 244 -3.27 8.04 2.61
C GLY A 244 -3.13 8.56 1.19
N VAL A 245 -2.93 7.66 0.22
CA VAL A 245 -2.97 8.00 -1.21
C VAL A 245 -4.33 8.59 -1.58
N ALA A 246 -5.43 7.95 -1.18
CA ALA A 246 -6.78 8.46 -1.47
C ALA A 246 -7.00 9.88 -0.95
N ARG A 247 -6.69 10.14 0.33
CA ARG A 247 -6.79 11.48 0.94
C ARG A 247 -5.90 12.50 0.25
N TRP A 248 -4.66 12.12 -0.10
CA TRP A 248 -3.75 13.02 -0.81
C TRP A 248 -4.27 13.41 -2.20
N LEU A 249 -4.95 12.48 -2.87
CA LEU A 249 -5.61 12.72 -4.16
C LEU A 249 -6.97 13.43 -4.02
N GLY A 250 -7.41 13.78 -2.80
CA GLY A 250 -8.71 14.40 -2.54
C GLY A 250 -9.90 13.46 -2.74
N MET A 251 -9.71 12.15 -2.62
CA MET A 251 -10.80 11.17 -2.63
C MET A 251 -11.40 11.00 -1.23
N ASP A 252 -12.71 10.76 -1.18
CA ASP A 252 -13.35 10.34 0.07
C ASP A 252 -12.89 8.95 0.49
N VAL A 253 -12.62 8.73 1.77
CA VAL A 253 -12.30 7.39 2.31
C VAL A 253 -13.52 6.84 3.04
N ILE A 254 -14.05 5.74 2.54
CA ILE A 254 -15.17 5.04 3.18
C ILE A 254 -14.61 4.02 4.17
N GLU A 255 -14.79 4.31 5.45
CA GLU A 255 -14.39 3.42 6.53
C GLU A 255 -15.37 2.25 6.67
N VAL A 256 -14.81 1.03 6.77
CA VAL A 256 -15.59 -0.21 6.91
C VAL A 256 -15.13 -0.90 8.18
N GLU A 257 -16.06 -1.11 9.10
CA GLU A 257 -15.78 -1.80 10.35
C GLU A 257 -15.22 -3.20 10.10
N GLY A 258 -14.13 -3.55 10.80
CA GLY A 258 -13.42 -4.81 10.61
C GLY A 258 -12.57 -4.88 9.32
N ALA A 259 -12.46 -3.81 8.54
CA ALA A 259 -11.57 -3.76 7.37
C ALA A 259 -10.09 -3.53 7.79
N THR A 260 -9.41 -4.58 8.24
CA THR A 260 -8.04 -4.52 8.77
C THR A 260 -6.95 -4.66 7.72
N GLY A 261 -7.29 -5.13 6.51
CA GLY A 261 -6.29 -5.51 5.50
C GLY A 261 -5.56 -6.83 5.76
N MET A 262 -5.89 -7.53 6.85
CA MET A 262 -5.38 -8.87 7.16
C MET A 262 -6.24 -9.96 6.47
N PRO A 263 -5.79 -11.23 6.41
CA PRO A 263 -6.59 -12.32 5.83
C PRO A 263 -7.96 -12.54 6.51
N ASN A 264 -8.12 -12.15 7.77
CA ASN A 264 -9.41 -12.18 8.48
C ASN A 264 -10.23 -10.88 8.36
N THR A 265 -9.82 -9.94 7.49
CA THR A 265 -10.52 -8.66 7.27
C THR A 265 -11.98 -8.87 6.85
N ASN A 266 -12.84 -7.88 7.17
CA ASN A 266 -14.23 -7.82 6.72
C ASN A 266 -14.33 -7.56 5.19
N LEU A 267 -14.07 -8.60 4.40
CA LEU A 267 -14.10 -8.52 2.94
C LEU A 267 -15.51 -8.20 2.42
N ALA A 268 -16.53 -8.90 2.91
CA ALA A 268 -17.92 -8.70 2.49
C ALA A 268 -18.40 -7.27 2.79
N GLY A 269 -18.02 -6.70 3.95
CA GLY A 269 -18.30 -5.31 4.29
C GLY A 269 -17.74 -4.32 3.26
N LYS A 270 -16.54 -4.57 2.74
CA LYS A 270 -15.92 -3.71 1.71
C LYS A 270 -16.65 -3.79 0.37
N PHE A 271 -17.06 -4.99 -0.05
CA PHE A 271 -17.88 -5.16 -1.25
C PHE A 271 -19.26 -4.51 -1.08
N ASN A 272 -19.89 -4.66 0.08
CA ASN A 272 -21.15 -3.97 0.40
C ASN A 272 -21.01 -2.44 0.37
N ALA A 273 -19.90 -1.91 0.89
CA ALA A 273 -19.60 -0.48 0.81
C ALA A 273 -19.42 -0.03 -0.65
N ALA A 274 -18.71 -0.82 -1.48
CA ALA A 274 -18.53 -0.52 -2.90
C ALA A 274 -19.87 -0.49 -3.65
N ILE A 275 -20.76 -1.47 -3.38
CA ILE A 275 -22.10 -1.50 -3.97
C ILE A 275 -22.90 -0.23 -3.63
N LYS A 276 -22.88 0.21 -2.37
CA LYS A 276 -23.55 1.46 -1.94
C LYS A 276 -22.89 2.71 -2.51
N ALA A 277 -21.57 2.70 -2.72
CA ALA A 277 -20.82 3.83 -3.22
C ALA A 277 -21.12 4.14 -4.69
N ILE A 278 -21.53 3.14 -5.48
CA ILE A 278 -21.87 3.30 -6.90
C ILE A 278 -22.93 4.37 -7.11
N ASP A 279 -23.87 4.56 -6.19
CA ASP A 279 -24.91 5.58 -6.35
C ASP A 279 -24.39 7.01 -6.15
N LYS A 280 -23.30 7.18 -5.39
CA LYS A 280 -22.78 8.50 -4.95
C LYS A 280 -21.50 8.95 -5.66
N TYR A 281 -20.75 8.02 -6.22
CA TYR A 281 -19.43 8.27 -6.80
C TYR A 281 -19.37 7.82 -8.26
N ASP A 282 -18.49 8.45 -9.01
CA ASP A 282 -18.17 8.10 -10.40
C ASP A 282 -16.98 7.14 -10.47
N PHE A 283 -16.07 7.22 -9.49
CA PHE A 283 -14.91 6.34 -9.40
C PHE A 283 -14.77 5.75 -8.00
N ILE A 284 -14.66 4.42 -7.92
CA ILE A 284 -14.52 3.68 -6.67
C ILE A 284 -13.25 2.85 -6.75
N TRP A 285 -12.31 3.15 -5.86
CA TRP A 285 -11.12 2.33 -5.66
C TRP A 285 -11.35 1.36 -4.49
N LEU A 286 -11.61 0.10 -4.81
CA LEU A 286 -11.71 -0.99 -3.85
C LEU A 286 -10.35 -1.69 -3.73
N HIS A 287 -9.62 -1.41 -2.66
CA HIS A 287 -8.32 -2.03 -2.39
C HIS A 287 -8.48 -3.30 -1.57
N ILE A 288 -7.74 -4.39 -1.81
CA ILE A 288 -7.82 -5.64 -1.04
C ILE A 288 -6.40 -6.15 -0.77
N ASN A 289 -6.00 -6.22 0.51
CA ASN A 289 -4.60 -6.43 0.92
C ASN A 289 -4.19 -7.88 1.21
N ALA A 290 -5.15 -8.77 1.47
CA ALA A 290 -4.86 -10.05 2.12
C ALA A 290 -3.91 -10.97 1.32
N CYS A 291 -3.95 -10.92 -0.02
CA CYS A 291 -3.10 -11.75 -0.87
C CYS A 291 -1.61 -11.43 -0.69
N ASP A 292 -1.25 -10.15 -0.55
CA ASP A 292 0.13 -9.73 -0.25
C ASP A 292 0.62 -10.33 1.08
N ILE A 293 -0.20 -10.24 2.13
CA ILE A 293 0.13 -10.81 3.46
C ILE A 293 0.36 -12.32 3.37
N LEU A 294 -0.52 -13.03 2.67
CA LEU A 294 -0.40 -14.48 2.52
C LEU A 294 0.84 -14.88 1.71
N SER A 295 1.19 -14.12 0.67
CA SER A 295 2.46 -14.33 -0.04
C SER A 295 3.67 -14.15 0.89
N HIS A 296 3.67 -13.07 1.67
CA HIS A 296 4.76 -12.74 2.60
C HIS A 296 4.95 -13.75 3.73
N ASP A 297 3.90 -14.47 4.08
CA ASP A 297 3.93 -15.54 5.08
C ASP A 297 4.15 -16.92 4.43
N GLY A 298 4.41 -16.99 3.11
CA GLY A 298 4.66 -18.24 2.37
C GLY A 298 3.43 -19.13 2.22
N LYS A 299 2.23 -18.57 2.43
CA LYS A 299 0.94 -19.26 2.49
C LYS A 299 0.25 -19.28 1.13
N ARG A 300 0.87 -19.99 0.18
CA ARG A 300 0.44 -20.04 -1.23
C ARG A 300 -0.97 -20.60 -1.40
N GLU A 301 -1.28 -21.70 -0.72
CA GLU A 301 -2.59 -22.36 -0.83
C GLU A 301 -3.69 -21.50 -0.21
N GLU A 302 -3.41 -20.83 0.91
CA GLU A 302 -4.34 -19.87 1.49
C GLU A 302 -4.53 -18.66 0.58
N LYS A 303 -3.48 -18.17 -0.10
CA LYS A 303 -3.60 -17.10 -1.10
C LYS A 303 -4.55 -17.51 -2.24
N ARG A 304 -4.41 -18.75 -2.76
CA ARG A 304 -5.31 -19.32 -3.77
C ARG A 304 -6.77 -19.31 -3.28
N ARG A 305 -7.03 -19.87 -2.09
CA ARG A 305 -8.38 -19.88 -1.48
C ARG A 305 -8.92 -18.47 -1.24
N TYR A 306 -8.05 -17.51 -0.92
CA TYR A 306 -8.46 -16.13 -0.73
C TYR A 306 -8.89 -15.45 -2.03
N ILE A 307 -8.26 -15.79 -3.16
CA ILE A 307 -8.70 -15.37 -4.50
C ILE A 307 -10.09 -15.93 -4.82
N GLU A 308 -10.36 -17.19 -4.48
CA GLU A 308 -11.70 -17.79 -4.62
C GLU A 308 -12.75 -17.08 -3.75
N LYS A 309 -12.36 -16.68 -2.53
CA LYS A 309 -13.21 -15.86 -1.65
C LYS A 309 -13.53 -14.50 -2.26
N ILE A 310 -12.54 -13.84 -2.89
CA ILE A 310 -12.75 -12.59 -3.64
C ILE A 310 -13.69 -12.82 -4.81
N ASP A 311 -13.51 -13.90 -5.58
CA ASP A 311 -14.39 -14.24 -6.69
C ASP A 311 -15.85 -14.43 -6.25
N SER A 312 -16.09 -15.08 -5.11
CA SER A 312 -17.43 -15.23 -4.54
C SER A 312 -18.08 -13.87 -4.24
N GLU A 313 -17.34 -12.92 -3.67
CA GLU A 313 -17.82 -11.56 -3.42
C GLU A 313 -18.04 -10.77 -4.73
N VAL A 314 -17.20 -10.97 -5.74
CA VAL A 314 -17.44 -10.45 -7.10
C VAL A 314 -18.76 -11.00 -7.64
N GLY A 315 -19.04 -12.30 -7.48
CA GLY A 315 -20.31 -12.89 -7.87
C GLY A 315 -21.53 -12.25 -7.18
N LYS A 316 -21.43 -11.97 -5.87
CA LYS A 316 -22.48 -11.25 -5.13
C LYS A 316 -22.66 -9.81 -5.64
N LEU A 317 -21.56 -9.12 -5.94
CA LEU A 317 -21.57 -7.77 -6.51
C LEU A 317 -22.28 -7.76 -7.86
N LEU A 318 -21.94 -8.69 -8.75
CA LEU A 318 -22.53 -8.80 -10.10
C LEU A 318 -24.02 -9.17 -10.10
N LYS A 319 -24.54 -9.76 -9.02
CA LYS A 319 -25.98 -10.02 -8.85
C LYS A 319 -26.77 -8.78 -8.43
N ARG A 320 -26.10 -7.75 -7.91
CA ARG A 320 -26.73 -6.57 -7.29
C ARG A 320 -26.57 -5.29 -8.10
N ILE A 321 -25.65 -5.29 -9.07
CA ILE A 321 -25.38 -4.12 -9.90
C ILE A 321 -25.60 -4.48 -11.36
N ASP A 322 -26.27 -3.59 -12.07
CA ASP A 322 -26.38 -3.61 -13.51
C ASP A 322 -25.02 -3.25 -14.16
N ILE A 323 -24.30 -4.28 -14.61
CA ILE A 323 -22.97 -4.12 -15.24
C ILE A 323 -23.05 -3.32 -16.55
N SER A 324 -24.22 -3.19 -17.18
CA SER A 324 -24.37 -2.34 -18.38
C SER A 324 -24.20 -0.85 -18.07
N LYS A 325 -24.15 -0.46 -16.79
CA LYS A 325 -23.95 0.94 -16.34
C LYS A 325 -22.64 1.15 -15.59
N LEU A 326 -21.85 0.09 -15.40
CA LEU A 326 -20.61 0.10 -14.63
C LEU A 326 -19.46 -0.46 -15.45
N ILE A 327 -18.27 0.11 -15.27
CA ILE A 327 -17.03 -0.52 -15.72
C ILE A 327 -16.28 -1.05 -14.52
N ILE A 328 -15.87 -2.31 -14.62
CA ILE A 328 -15.12 -2.99 -13.59
C ILE A 328 -13.71 -3.22 -14.13
N ALA A 329 -12.72 -2.72 -13.41
CA ALA A 329 -11.31 -3.02 -13.64
C ALA A 329 -10.76 -3.84 -12.48
N ILE A 330 -10.03 -4.92 -12.76
CA ILE A 330 -9.36 -5.75 -11.75
C ILE A 330 -7.88 -5.84 -12.10
N THR A 331 -7.01 -5.54 -11.14
CA THR A 331 -5.55 -5.66 -11.31
C THR A 331 -4.85 -5.78 -9.96
N SER A 332 -3.53 -5.83 -9.98
CA SER A 332 -2.65 -5.71 -8.81
C SER A 332 -1.79 -4.45 -8.94
N ASP A 333 -1.26 -3.93 -7.83
CA ASP A 333 -0.29 -2.84 -7.81
C ASP A 333 1.16 -3.31 -7.96
N HIS A 334 1.42 -4.57 -7.61
CA HIS A 334 2.65 -5.31 -7.86
C HIS A 334 2.42 -6.82 -7.81
N ARG A 335 3.45 -7.59 -8.17
CA ARG A 335 3.50 -9.02 -7.87
C ARG A 335 4.16 -9.26 -6.52
N THR A 336 3.62 -10.20 -5.74
CA THR A 336 4.27 -10.70 -4.52
C THR A 336 4.39 -12.21 -4.62
N VAL A 337 5.64 -12.66 -4.79
CA VAL A 337 5.98 -14.07 -4.99
C VAL A 337 5.69 -14.88 -3.73
N SER A 338 4.86 -15.92 -3.86
CA SER A 338 4.44 -16.77 -2.72
C SER A 338 5.17 -18.11 -2.64
N ILE A 339 6.07 -18.42 -3.58
CA ILE A 339 6.81 -19.68 -3.58
C ILE A 339 8.00 -19.64 -2.60
N PRO A 340 8.16 -20.62 -1.68
CA PRO A 340 9.21 -20.61 -0.66
C PRO A 340 10.64 -20.64 -1.22
N GLU A 341 10.83 -21.17 -2.43
CA GLU A 341 12.12 -21.26 -3.12
C GLU A 341 12.66 -19.87 -3.45
N PHE A 342 11.77 -18.90 -3.67
CA PHE A 342 12.12 -17.49 -3.65
C PHE A 342 12.32 -17.05 -2.19
N LYS A 343 13.50 -17.38 -1.65
CA LYS A 343 13.88 -16.97 -0.30
C LYS A 343 13.71 -15.45 -0.14
N PHE A 344 13.05 -15.08 0.95
CA PHE A 344 12.77 -13.70 1.41
C PHE A 344 11.65 -12.95 0.67
N TYR A 345 10.93 -12.13 1.44
CA TYR A 345 10.02 -11.04 1.02
C TYR A 345 10.42 -10.42 -0.32
N ARG A 346 9.77 -10.77 -1.42
CA ARG A 346 10.07 -10.15 -2.71
C ARG A 346 8.79 -9.81 -3.46
N HIS A 347 8.37 -8.57 -3.23
CA HIS A 347 7.71 -7.83 -4.28
C HIS A 347 8.65 -7.81 -5.49
N VAL A 348 8.16 -8.15 -6.68
CA VAL A 348 8.95 -8.15 -7.91
C VAL A 348 8.40 -7.13 -8.90
N PRO A 349 9.25 -6.50 -9.72
CA PRO A 349 8.85 -5.41 -10.61
C PRO A 349 8.12 -5.89 -11.86
N ASP A 350 7.90 -7.20 -12.00
CA ASP A 350 7.26 -7.83 -13.14
C ASP A 350 5.87 -7.21 -13.43
N PRO A 351 5.48 -7.05 -14.71
CA PRO A 351 4.16 -6.56 -15.09
C PRO A 351 3.02 -7.37 -14.47
N VAL A 352 1.90 -6.74 -14.17
CA VAL A 352 0.73 -7.36 -13.52
C VAL A 352 -0.44 -7.54 -14.49
N PRO A 353 -1.29 -8.56 -14.32
CA PRO A 353 -2.45 -8.73 -15.17
C PRO A 353 -3.50 -7.65 -14.88
N VAL A 354 -4.23 -7.23 -15.91
CA VAL A 354 -5.39 -6.33 -15.84
C VAL A 354 -6.56 -6.89 -16.63
N LEU A 355 -7.75 -6.72 -16.07
CA LEU A 355 -9.03 -6.98 -16.70
C LEU A 355 -9.86 -5.69 -16.68
N ILE A 356 -10.46 -5.32 -17.81
CA ILE A 356 -11.46 -4.25 -17.91
C ILE A 356 -12.71 -4.84 -18.57
N ALA A 357 -13.85 -4.78 -17.90
CA ALA A 357 -15.12 -5.32 -18.38
C ALA A 357 -16.31 -4.41 -18.02
N GLY A 358 -17.46 -4.62 -18.67
CA GLY A 358 -18.70 -3.91 -18.38
C GLY A 358 -19.15 -2.98 -19.49
N ASN A 359 -19.79 -1.87 -19.14
CA ASN A 359 -20.49 -1.01 -20.09
C ASN A 359 -19.65 -0.65 -21.34
N GLY A 360 -20.15 -1.02 -22.52
CA GLY A 360 -19.57 -0.65 -23.80
C GLY A 360 -18.25 -1.35 -24.16
N ILE A 361 -17.73 -2.23 -23.30
CA ILE A 361 -16.46 -2.93 -23.52
C ILE A 361 -16.67 -4.14 -24.43
N GLU A 362 -15.96 -4.15 -25.55
CA GLU A 362 -15.89 -5.32 -26.43
C GLU A 362 -14.83 -6.30 -25.96
N ALA A 363 -15.24 -7.55 -25.79
CA ALA A 363 -14.36 -8.60 -25.29
C ALA A 363 -13.18 -8.88 -26.24
N ASP A 364 -12.06 -9.33 -25.67
CA ASP A 364 -11.03 -10.02 -26.45
C ASP A 364 -11.20 -11.55 -26.37
N LYS A 365 -10.23 -12.31 -26.88
CA LYS A 365 -10.32 -13.77 -27.01
C LYS A 365 -9.74 -14.54 -25.82
N VAL A 366 -9.30 -13.87 -24.75
CA VAL A 366 -8.54 -14.52 -23.67
C VAL A 366 -9.42 -15.40 -22.78
N GLY A 367 -10.58 -14.88 -22.35
CA GLY A 367 -11.58 -15.67 -21.62
C GLY A 367 -11.26 -16.05 -20.17
N ARG A 368 -10.03 -15.85 -19.70
CA ARG A 368 -9.59 -16.15 -18.33
C ARG A 368 -8.68 -15.04 -17.78
N PHE A 369 -8.73 -14.80 -16.48
CA PHE A 369 -7.90 -13.80 -15.81
C PHE A 369 -6.82 -14.44 -14.94
N ASN A 370 -5.57 -14.44 -15.40
CA ASN A 370 -4.38 -14.75 -14.63
C ASN A 370 -3.15 -14.18 -15.36
N GLU A 371 -1.96 -14.32 -14.77
CA GLU A 371 -0.73 -13.76 -15.31
C GLU A 371 -0.39 -14.28 -16.71
N ILE A 372 -0.56 -15.59 -16.98
CA ILE A 372 -0.18 -16.21 -18.27
C ILE A 372 -1.19 -15.87 -19.36
N ASP A 373 -2.49 -16.09 -19.12
CA ASP A 373 -3.53 -15.80 -20.10
C ASP A 373 -3.52 -14.29 -20.46
N ALA A 374 -3.22 -13.42 -19.50
CA ALA A 374 -3.10 -11.98 -19.72
C ALA A 374 -1.94 -11.55 -20.63
N GLU A 375 -0.88 -12.36 -20.76
CA GLU A 375 0.18 -12.09 -21.74
C GLU A 375 -0.32 -12.15 -23.19
N SER A 376 -1.36 -12.94 -23.46
CA SER A 376 -2.02 -13.00 -24.78
C SER A 376 -3.10 -11.92 -24.98
N GLY A 377 -3.42 -11.15 -23.93
CA GLY A 377 -4.49 -10.16 -23.93
C GLY A 377 -4.21 -8.89 -24.73
N SER A 378 -5.29 -8.23 -25.13
CA SER A 378 -5.28 -7.03 -25.98
C SER A 378 -4.79 -5.76 -25.28
N LEU A 379 -4.76 -5.73 -23.94
CA LEU A 379 -4.25 -4.59 -23.18
C LEU A 379 -2.74 -4.71 -22.96
N LYS A 380 -1.99 -3.69 -23.37
CA LYS A 380 -0.57 -3.52 -23.07
C LYS A 380 -0.39 -2.09 -22.58
N LEU A 381 -0.33 -1.92 -21.26
CA LEU A 381 -0.40 -0.60 -20.63
C LEU A 381 0.85 -0.33 -19.79
N LYS A 382 1.21 0.93 -19.68
CA LYS A 382 2.01 1.43 -18.56
C LYS A 382 1.09 1.76 -17.38
N GLY A 383 1.63 1.74 -16.17
CA GLY A 383 0.86 1.98 -14.94
C GLY A 383 0.01 3.23 -15.01
N ASN A 384 0.60 4.35 -15.44
CA ASN A 384 -0.06 5.66 -15.57
C ASN A 384 -1.10 5.77 -16.70
N GLU A 385 -1.27 4.75 -17.52
CA GLU A 385 -2.22 4.75 -18.64
C GLU A 385 -3.56 4.13 -18.28
N LEU A 386 -3.69 3.42 -17.14
CA LEU A 386 -4.88 2.62 -16.82
C LEU A 386 -6.17 3.45 -16.80
N ILE A 387 -6.22 4.54 -16.02
CA ILE A 387 -7.43 5.37 -15.91
C ILE A 387 -7.78 6.00 -17.26
N GLY A 388 -6.79 6.54 -17.97
CA GLY A 388 -6.98 7.11 -19.30
C GLY A 388 -7.50 6.07 -20.30
N LYS A 389 -6.99 4.83 -20.22
CA LYS A 389 -7.45 3.71 -21.05
C LYS A 389 -8.90 3.36 -20.76
N ILE A 390 -9.27 3.21 -19.49
CA ILE A 390 -10.65 2.96 -19.07
C ILE A 390 -11.57 4.02 -19.68
N ILE A 391 -11.29 5.32 -19.44
CA ILE A 391 -12.09 6.44 -19.98
C ILE A 391 -12.19 6.38 -21.52
N SER A 392 -11.08 6.07 -22.20
CA SER A 392 -11.05 6.02 -23.67
C SER A 392 -11.91 4.90 -24.26
N LEU A 393 -11.98 3.75 -23.57
CA LEU A 393 -12.79 2.62 -24.01
C LEU A 393 -14.28 2.93 -23.94
N CYS A 394 -14.68 3.88 -23.08
CA CYS A 394 -16.07 4.34 -22.96
C CYS A 394 -16.44 5.35 -24.05
N LYS A 395 -15.54 6.28 -24.37
CA LYS A 395 -15.83 7.42 -25.26
C LYS A 395 -15.99 7.03 -26.74
N ARG A 396 -15.51 5.86 -27.16
CA ARG A 396 -15.58 5.39 -28.56
C ARG A 396 -17.01 5.05 -29.07
N LYS A 397 -18.06 5.31 -28.28
CA LYS A 397 -19.46 4.98 -28.62
C LYS A 397 -20.45 6.15 -28.58
N ASN A 398 -19.96 7.39 -28.53
CA ASN A 398 -20.80 8.57 -28.77
C ASN A 398 -20.56 9.13 -30.16
#